data_AF-A0A538KPB3-F1
#
_entry.id   AF-A0A538KPB3-F1
#
_cell.length_a   1.000
_cell.length_b   1.000
_cell.length_c   1.000
_cell.angle_alpha   90.00
_cell.angle_beta   90.00
_cell.angle_gamma   90.00
#
_symmetry.space_group_name_H-M   'P 1'
#
loop_
_entity.id
_entity.type
_entity.pdbx_description
1 polymer ?
#
loop_
_entity_poly.entity_id
_entity_poly.type
_entity_poly.pdbx_seq_one_letter_code
_entity_poly.pdbx_strand_id
1 'polypeptide(L)'
;MLSPATLQTRASNVPGSREMLGLAPSALYARRIIAENNLELRQARPPVRVGLELRWAWLVEGGARWFAGQTEHSRAAIARRLREGGRPTFPPNTRDAPLLGPTVIDLLARERGEQAAAQVVCRLHPHGPRGTLSKAFNSRPMTHVEGAWRSHLARLAAGN
;
A
#
# COMPACT_ATOMS: atom_id res chain seq x y z
N MET A 1 -18.46 -12.85 7.55
CA MET A 1 -18.26 -11.38 7.68
C MET A 1 -17.64 -11.09 9.04
N LEU A 2 -16.66 -10.20 9.13
CA LEU A 2 -16.06 -9.80 10.42
C LEU A 2 -17.09 -8.92 11.16
N SER A 3 -17.55 -9.33 12.35
CA SER A 3 -18.49 -8.51 13.12
C SER A 3 -17.79 -7.25 13.65
N PRO A 4 -18.43 -6.07 13.62
CA PRO A 4 -17.85 -4.83 14.13
C PRO A 4 -17.35 -4.95 15.58
N ALA A 5 -18.08 -5.68 16.42
CA ALA A 5 -17.70 -5.97 17.80
C ALA A 5 -16.36 -6.71 17.91
N THR A 6 -16.09 -7.69 17.05
CA THR A 6 -14.82 -8.44 17.06
C THR A 6 -13.63 -7.58 16.64
N LEU A 7 -13.84 -6.66 15.70
CA LEU A 7 -12.81 -5.72 15.25
C LEU A 7 -12.47 -4.71 16.36
N GLN A 8 -13.47 -4.27 17.12
CA GLN A 8 -13.28 -3.36 18.24
C GLN A 8 -12.49 -3.99 19.38
N THR A 9 -12.75 -5.26 19.72
CA THR A 9 -11.99 -6.00 20.74
C THR A 9 -10.53 -6.25 20.32
N ARG A 10 -10.25 -6.33 19.02
CA ARG A 10 -8.89 -6.51 18.49
C ARG A 10 -8.11 -5.21 18.31
N ALA A 11 -8.76 -4.06 18.48
CA ALA A 11 -8.08 -2.77 18.36
C ALA A 11 -7.11 -2.56 19.51
N SER A 12 -5.89 -2.13 19.19
CA SER A 12 -4.92 -1.73 20.20
C SER A 12 -5.29 -0.37 20.79
N ASN A 13 -4.72 -0.03 21.95
CA ASN A 13 -4.88 1.31 22.57
C ASN A 13 -4.10 2.42 21.82
N VAL A 14 -3.48 2.10 20.69
CA VAL A 14 -2.72 3.06 19.89
C VAL A 14 -3.68 3.96 19.09
N PRO A 15 -3.45 5.29 19.06
CA PRO A 15 -4.27 6.20 18.25
C PRO A 15 -4.39 5.77 16.79
N GLY A 16 -5.60 5.84 16.23
CA GLY A 16 -5.90 5.40 14.85
C GLY A 16 -6.15 3.90 14.70
N SER A 17 -5.83 3.06 15.70
CA SER A 17 -5.97 1.61 15.57
C SER A 17 -7.42 1.16 15.39
N ARG A 18 -8.39 1.85 16.00
CA ARG A 18 -9.82 1.51 15.91
C ARG A 18 -10.38 1.89 14.55
N GLU A 19 -10.10 3.12 14.13
CA GLU A 19 -10.50 3.69 12.85
C GLU A 19 -9.94 2.86 11.69
N MET A 20 -8.64 2.54 11.75
CA MET A 20 -7.99 1.67 10.76
C MET A 20 -8.67 0.30 10.67
N LEU A 21 -9.01 -0.35 11.80
CA LEU A 21 -9.69 -1.65 11.80
C LEU A 21 -11.14 -1.56 11.31
N GLY A 22 -11.84 -0.46 11.61
CA GLY A 22 -13.18 -0.19 11.07
C GLY A 22 -13.22 -0.15 9.54
N LEU A 23 -12.12 0.26 8.91
CA LEU A 23 -11.97 0.33 7.45
C LEU A 23 -11.52 -0.99 6.80
N ALA A 24 -11.29 -2.05 7.58
CA ALA A 24 -10.82 -3.34 7.07
C ALA A 24 -11.77 -3.98 6.03
N PRO A 25 -13.11 -3.94 6.19
CA PRO A 25 -14.02 -4.44 5.15
C PRO A 25 -13.85 -3.71 3.81
N SER A 26 -13.73 -2.37 3.83
CA SER A 26 -13.50 -1.56 2.63
C SER A 26 -12.16 -1.88 1.98
N ALA A 27 -11.10 -2.06 2.77
CA ALA A 27 -9.79 -2.47 2.26
C ALA A 27 -9.84 -3.87 1.61
N LEU A 28 -10.50 -4.84 2.24
CA LEU A 28 -10.64 -6.18 1.66
C LEU A 28 -11.46 -6.18 0.37
N TYR A 29 -12.51 -5.35 0.30
CA TYR A 29 -13.29 -5.16 -0.91
C TYR A 29 -12.46 -4.51 -2.03
N ALA A 30 -11.77 -3.39 -1.75
CA ALA A 30 -10.90 -2.73 -2.70
C ALA A 30 -9.82 -3.68 -3.24
N ARG A 31 -9.20 -4.48 -2.36
CA ARG A 31 -8.23 -5.50 -2.75
C ARG A 31 -8.80 -6.51 -3.74
N ARG A 32 -10.04 -6.96 -3.52
CA ARG A 32 -10.74 -7.88 -4.41
C ARG A 32 -10.96 -7.25 -5.79
N ILE A 33 -11.43 -6.01 -5.83
CA ILE A 33 -11.66 -5.27 -7.08
C ILE A 33 -10.35 -5.04 -7.85
N ILE A 34 -9.27 -4.66 -7.17
CA ILE A 34 -7.94 -4.50 -7.79
C ILE A 34 -7.49 -5.83 -8.42
N ALA A 35 -7.62 -6.95 -7.70
CA ALA A 35 -7.24 -8.25 -8.23
C ALA A 35 -8.07 -8.66 -9.46
N GLU A 36 -9.39 -8.41 -9.43
CA GLU A 36 -10.30 -8.75 -10.53
C GLU A 36 -10.13 -7.88 -11.78
N ASN A 37 -9.69 -6.63 -11.61
CA ASN A 37 -9.40 -5.71 -12.71
C ASN A 37 -8.08 -6.02 -13.44
N ASN A 38 -7.21 -6.85 -12.87
CA ASN A 38 -5.91 -7.15 -13.43
C ASN A 38 -5.87 -8.54 -14.04
N LEU A 39 -5.85 -8.59 -15.37
CA LEU A 39 -5.96 -9.83 -16.14
C LEU A 39 -4.91 -10.87 -15.74
N GLU A 40 -3.65 -10.44 -15.54
CA GLU A 40 -2.56 -11.31 -15.08
C GLU A 40 -2.89 -12.03 -13.76
N LEU A 41 -3.43 -11.31 -12.77
CA LEU A 41 -3.79 -11.88 -11.47
C LEU A 41 -5.03 -12.78 -11.57
N ARG A 42 -6.03 -12.34 -12.35
CA ARG A 42 -7.30 -13.06 -12.50
C ARG A 42 -7.14 -14.38 -13.23
N GLN A 43 -6.31 -14.42 -14.28
CA GLN A 43 -6.14 -15.60 -15.15
C GLN A 43 -5.00 -16.52 -14.71
N ALA A 44 -4.12 -16.08 -13.81
CA ALA A 44 -3.02 -16.90 -13.36
C ALA A 44 -3.52 -18.15 -12.62
N ARG A 45 -2.98 -19.30 -13.05
CA ARG A 45 -3.18 -20.57 -12.34
C ARG A 45 -2.34 -20.59 -11.06
N PRO A 46 -2.79 -21.26 -9.99
CA PRO A 46 -1.87 -21.67 -8.93
C PRO A 46 -0.76 -22.56 -9.52
N PRO A 47 0.54 -22.44 -9.13
CA PRO A 47 1.14 -21.55 -8.12
C PRO A 47 1.62 -20.19 -8.64
N VAL A 48 1.58 -19.95 -9.96
CA VAL A 48 2.03 -18.69 -10.60
C VAL A 48 1.34 -17.48 -9.97
N ARG A 49 0.04 -17.63 -9.68
CA ARG A 49 -0.77 -16.61 -9.00
C ARG A 49 -0.17 -16.16 -7.67
N VAL A 50 0.33 -17.09 -6.85
CA VAL A 50 0.94 -16.76 -5.55
C VAL A 50 2.18 -15.91 -5.75
N GLY A 51 3.03 -16.27 -6.71
CA GLY A 51 4.21 -15.48 -7.06
C GLY A 51 3.85 -14.06 -7.53
N LEU A 52 2.79 -13.92 -8.32
CA LEU A 52 2.30 -12.62 -8.78
C LEU A 52 1.71 -11.79 -7.63
N GLU A 53 0.91 -12.39 -6.75
CA GLU A 53 0.35 -11.72 -5.59
C GLU A 53 1.46 -11.23 -4.65
N LEU A 54 2.52 -12.02 -4.44
CA LEU A 54 3.69 -11.59 -3.66
C LEU A 54 4.48 -10.48 -4.37
N ARG A 55 4.72 -10.60 -5.68
CA ARG A 55 5.40 -9.57 -6.49
C ARG A 55 4.69 -8.22 -6.44
N TRP A 56 3.35 -8.26 -6.43
CA TRP A 56 2.49 -7.08 -6.46
C TRP A 56 1.89 -6.72 -5.11
N ALA A 57 2.31 -7.38 -4.02
CA ALA A 57 1.73 -7.21 -2.70
C ALA A 57 1.71 -5.73 -2.29
N TRP A 58 2.81 -5.00 -2.48
CA TRP A 58 2.89 -3.58 -2.11
C TRP A 58 1.86 -2.72 -2.84
N LEU A 59 1.51 -3.03 -4.09
CA LEU A 59 0.56 -2.28 -4.89
C LEU A 59 -0.87 -2.72 -4.57
N VAL A 60 -1.11 -4.03 -4.48
CA VAL A 60 -2.45 -4.60 -4.26
C VAL A 60 -2.91 -4.34 -2.82
N GLU A 61 -2.09 -4.70 -1.84
CA GLU A 61 -2.38 -4.44 -0.41
C GLU A 61 -2.29 -2.93 -0.10
N GLY A 62 -1.35 -2.23 -0.74
CA GLY A 62 -1.15 -0.80 -0.53
C GLY A 62 -2.29 0.05 -1.12
N GLY A 63 -2.61 -0.17 -2.39
CA GLY A 63 -3.70 0.51 -3.08
C GLY A 63 -5.06 0.25 -2.45
N ALA A 64 -5.31 -0.99 -2.01
CA ALA A 64 -6.54 -1.33 -1.30
C ALA A 64 -6.74 -0.51 -0.02
N ARG A 65 -5.68 -0.35 0.78
CA ARG A 65 -5.72 0.40 2.04
C ARG A 65 -5.69 1.90 1.82
N TRP A 66 -5.05 2.36 0.75
CA TRP A 66 -5.12 3.75 0.33
C TRP A 66 -6.55 4.12 -0.09
N PHE A 67 -7.21 3.33 -0.94
CA PHE A 67 -8.61 3.54 -1.30
C PHE A 67 -9.56 3.47 -0.09
N ALA A 68 -9.24 2.63 0.89
CA ALA A 68 -10.03 2.54 2.12
C ALA A 68 -9.77 3.68 3.11
N GLY A 69 -8.82 4.59 2.86
CA GLY A 69 -8.46 5.67 3.78
C GLY A 69 -7.62 5.22 5.00
N GLN A 70 -7.13 3.98 5.03
CA GLN A 70 -6.38 3.46 6.18
C GLN A 70 -5.02 4.16 6.39
N THR A 71 -4.47 4.79 5.36
CA THR A 71 -3.17 5.50 5.44
C THR A 71 -3.18 6.58 6.52
N GLU A 72 -4.27 7.33 6.66
CA GLU A 72 -4.41 8.44 7.62
C GLU A 72 -4.32 7.97 9.09
N HIS A 73 -4.77 6.74 9.34
CA HIS A 73 -4.78 6.13 10.67
C HIS A 73 -3.55 5.27 10.96
N SER A 74 -2.60 5.19 10.02
CA SER A 74 -1.45 4.28 10.12
C SER A 74 -0.20 4.91 10.78
N ARG A 75 -0.23 6.21 11.12
CA ARG A 75 0.93 6.96 11.64
C ARG A 75 1.69 6.22 12.73
N ALA A 76 1.00 5.82 13.80
CA ALA A 76 1.66 5.20 14.95
C ALA A 76 2.27 3.83 14.59
N ALA A 77 1.64 3.08 13.70
CA ALA A 77 2.17 1.82 13.19
C ALA A 77 3.41 2.04 12.30
N ILE A 78 3.39 3.06 11.43
CA ILE A 78 4.55 3.46 10.61
C ILE A 78 5.71 3.89 11.51
N ALA A 79 5.46 4.80 12.46
CA ALA A 79 6.48 5.28 13.40
C ALA A 79 7.11 4.13 14.18
N ARG A 80 6.29 3.19 14.67
CA ARG A 80 6.78 1.99 15.35
C ARG A 80 7.65 1.13 14.42
N ARG A 81 7.19 0.85 13.20
CA ARG A 81 7.93 0.04 12.22
C ARG A 81 9.28 0.66 11.84
N LEU A 82 9.37 1.99 11.75
CA LEU A 82 10.60 2.70 11.42
C LEU A 82 11.60 2.74 12.59
N ARG A 83 11.12 2.75 13.84
CA ARG A 83 11.98 2.71 15.04
C ARG A 83 12.49 1.31 15.37
N GLU A 84 11.60 0.32 15.31
CA GLU A 84 11.89 -1.04 15.82
C GLU A 84 12.41 -1.99 14.73
N GLY A 85 12.14 -1.71 13.46
CA GLY A 85 12.53 -2.59 12.35
C GLY A 85 13.70 -2.05 11.53
N GLY A 86 14.36 -2.94 10.79
CA GLY A 86 15.42 -2.56 9.86
C GLY A 86 14.93 -1.65 8.72
N ARG A 87 15.90 -1.05 8.01
CA ARG A 87 15.64 -0.12 6.89
C ARG A 87 14.67 -0.76 5.87
N PRO A 88 13.51 -0.13 5.59
CA PRO A 88 12.54 -0.70 4.65
C PRO A 88 13.08 -0.64 3.22
N THR A 89 12.75 -1.65 2.42
CA THR A 89 13.09 -1.74 0.99
C THR A 89 12.15 -0.87 0.14
N PHE A 90 12.60 -0.46 -1.05
CA PHE A 90 11.77 0.25 -2.02
C PHE A 90 11.71 -0.50 -3.37
N PRO A 91 10.51 -0.85 -3.88
CA PRO A 91 9.22 -0.79 -3.19
C PRO A 91 9.18 -1.66 -1.91
N PRO A 92 8.18 -1.46 -1.03
CA PRO A 92 7.99 -2.30 0.15
C PRO A 92 7.97 -3.79 -0.21
N ASN A 93 8.66 -4.59 0.60
CA ASN A 93 8.59 -6.05 0.48
C ASN A 93 7.20 -6.57 0.91
N THR A 94 6.96 -7.87 0.75
CA THR A 94 5.68 -8.53 1.09
C THR A 94 5.29 -8.36 2.56
N ARG A 95 6.25 -8.38 3.49
CA ARG A 95 6.02 -8.20 4.93
C ARG A 95 5.55 -6.79 5.26
N ASP A 96 6.14 -5.80 4.60
CA ASP A 96 5.85 -4.38 4.84
C ASP A 96 4.72 -3.85 3.93
N ALA A 97 4.33 -4.59 2.90
CA ALA A 97 3.36 -4.18 1.88
C ALA A 97 2.03 -3.65 2.47
N PRO A 98 1.38 -4.32 3.44
CA PRO A 98 0.17 -3.79 4.06
C PRO A 98 0.34 -2.42 4.73
N LEU A 99 1.48 -2.16 5.35
CA LEU A 99 1.70 -0.94 6.13
C LEU A 99 2.33 0.18 5.31
N LEU A 100 3.33 -0.15 4.50
CA LEU A 100 4.14 0.82 3.77
C LEU A 100 3.73 0.95 2.30
N GLY A 101 3.06 -0.05 1.72
CA GLY A 101 2.51 0.05 0.36
C GLY A 101 1.61 1.27 0.15
N PRO A 102 0.66 1.58 1.05
CA PRO A 102 -0.24 2.74 0.90
C PRO A 102 0.51 4.07 0.85
N THR A 103 1.67 4.16 1.51
CA THR A 103 2.49 5.40 1.54
C THR A 103 3.19 5.67 0.21
N VAL A 104 3.44 4.65 -0.61
CA VAL A 104 3.94 4.84 -1.98
C VAL A 104 2.83 5.43 -2.86
N ILE A 105 1.60 4.96 -2.67
CA ILE A 105 0.42 5.45 -3.39
C ILE A 105 0.07 6.87 -2.92
N ASP A 106 0.17 7.16 -1.62
CA ASP A 106 -0.02 8.51 -1.08
C ASP A 106 0.99 9.51 -1.64
N LEU A 107 2.28 9.14 -1.71
CA LEU A 107 3.29 9.96 -2.39
C LEU A 107 2.91 10.23 -3.85
N LEU A 108 2.50 9.19 -4.58
CA LEU A 108 2.09 9.33 -5.96
C LEU A 108 0.89 10.26 -6.12
N ALA A 109 -0.12 10.13 -5.25
CA ALA A 109 -1.30 11.00 -5.24
C ALA A 109 -0.91 12.46 -4.97
N ARG A 110 0.02 12.70 -4.03
CA ARG A 110 0.54 14.05 -3.73
C ARG A 110 1.31 14.67 -4.89
N GLU A 111 2.10 13.89 -5.61
CA GLU A 111 2.98 14.41 -6.67
C GLU A 111 2.31 14.46 -8.06
N ARG A 112 1.32 13.59 -8.31
CA ARG A 112 0.74 13.36 -9.64
C ARG A 112 -0.79 13.45 -9.66
N GLY A 113 -1.42 13.63 -8.49
CA GLY A 113 -2.86 13.64 -8.31
C GLY A 113 -3.46 12.26 -8.07
N GLU A 114 -4.62 12.24 -7.40
CA GLU A 114 -5.34 11.00 -7.02
C GLU A 114 -5.73 10.16 -8.24
N GLN A 115 -6.10 10.78 -9.36
CA GLN A 115 -6.42 10.05 -10.59
C GLN A 115 -5.24 9.25 -11.12
N ALA A 116 -4.03 9.80 -11.09
CA ALA A 116 -2.82 9.09 -11.52
C ALA A 116 -2.51 7.93 -10.57
N ALA A 117 -2.69 8.12 -9.26
CA ALA A 117 -2.55 7.07 -8.27
C ALA A 117 -3.55 5.92 -8.49
N ALA A 118 -4.83 6.24 -8.69
CA ALA A 118 -5.87 5.26 -8.97
C ALA A 118 -5.60 4.46 -10.26
N GLN A 119 -5.14 5.12 -11.32
CA GLN A 119 -4.78 4.45 -12.57
C GLN A 119 -3.64 3.44 -12.38
N VAL A 120 -2.63 3.79 -11.58
CA VAL A 120 -1.48 2.93 -11.28
C VAL A 120 -1.89 1.72 -10.44
N VAL A 121 -2.76 1.90 -9.45
CA VAL A 121 -3.27 0.81 -8.63
C VAL A 121 -4.14 -0.15 -9.45
N CYS A 122 -4.94 0.36 -10.37
CA CYS A 122 -5.88 -0.44 -11.15
C CYS A 122 -5.26 -1.17 -12.35
N ARG A 123 -4.01 -0.89 -12.74
CA ARG A 123 -3.36 -1.52 -13.90
C ARG A 123 -1.91 -1.90 -13.61
N LEU A 124 -1.66 -3.20 -13.50
CA LEU A 124 -0.32 -3.77 -13.40
C LEU A 124 0.49 -3.53 -14.68
N HIS A 125 1.74 -3.12 -14.52
CA HIS A 125 2.63 -2.88 -15.65
C HIS A 125 3.34 -4.17 -16.07
N PRO A 126 3.45 -4.47 -17.38
CA PRO A 126 4.11 -5.70 -17.86
C PRO A 126 5.59 -5.80 -17.45
N HIS A 127 6.28 -4.66 -17.34
CA HIS A 127 7.67 -4.59 -16.83
C HIS A 127 7.79 -4.66 -15.29
N GLY A 128 6.75 -5.11 -14.59
CA GLY A 128 6.78 -5.36 -13.16
C GLY A 128 6.83 -4.09 -12.29
N PRO A 129 7.09 -4.23 -10.98
CA PRO A 129 7.04 -3.13 -10.00
C PRO A 129 7.90 -1.91 -10.36
N ARG A 130 9.12 -2.14 -10.83
CA ARG A 130 10.03 -1.04 -11.23
C ARG A 130 9.52 -0.31 -12.46
N GLY A 131 8.98 -1.03 -13.44
CA GLY A 131 8.34 -0.45 -14.62
C GLY A 131 7.12 0.39 -14.24
N THR A 132 6.27 -0.11 -13.34
CA THR A 132 5.14 0.64 -12.79
C THR A 132 5.58 1.95 -12.15
N LEU A 133 6.55 1.89 -11.23
CA LEU A 133 7.03 3.08 -10.52
C LEU A 133 7.71 4.08 -11.46
N SER A 134 8.56 3.59 -12.37
CA SER A 134 9.20 4.45 -13.39
C SER A 134 8.14 5.20 -14.19
N LYS A 135 7.14 4.51 -14.74
CA LYS A 135 6.05 5.14 -15.49
C LYS A 135 5.23 6.11 -14.63
N ALA A 136 4.85 5.69 -13.42
CA ALA A 136 4.03 6.49 -12.50
C ALA A 136 4.68 7.84 -12.15
N PHE A 137 6.01 7.84 -12.00
CA PHE A 137 6.80 9.00 -11.60
C PHE A 137 7.55 9.67 -12.77
N ASN A 138 7.03 9.56 -14.00
CA ASN A 138 7.57 10.18 -15.23
C ASN A 138 9.04 9.83 -15.51
N SER A 139 9.39 8.56 -15.37
CA SER A 139 10.73 8.03 -15.62
C SER A 139 11.82 8.70 -14.78
N ARG A 140 11.47 9.31 -13.63
CA ARG A 140 12.46 9.79 -12.67
C ARG A 140 13.36 8.64 -12.20
N PRO A 141 14.65 8.91 -11.93
CA PRO A 141 15.56 7.91 -11.38
C PRO A 141 14.98 7.28 -10.11
N MET A 142 15.06 5.94 -10.01
CA MET A 142 14.48 5.20 -8.88
C MET A 142 15.06 5.64 -7.53
N THR A 143 16.34 6.05 -7.50
CA THR A 143 17.01 6.59 -6.32
C THR A 143 16.36 7.87 -5.81
N HIS A 144 15.90 8.74 -6.73
CA HIS A 144 15.17 9.96 -6.37
C HIS A 144 13.79 9.61 -5.82
N VAL A 145 13.04 8.73 -6.49
CA VAL A 145 11.72 8.29 -6.02
C VAL A 145 11.82 7.65 -4.63
N GLU A 146 12.82 6.80 -4.41
CA GLU A 146 13.10 6.20 -3.11
C GLU A 146 13.41 7.27 -2.05
N GLY A 147 14.26 8.25 -2.36
CA GLY A 147 14.58 9.35 -1.46
C GLY A 147 13.37 10.20 -1.07
N ALA A 148 12.51 10.52 -2.05
CA ALA A 148 11.26 11.23 -1.83
C ALA A 148 10.31 10.44 -0.95
N TRP A 149 10.17 9.13 -1.21
CA TRP A 149 9.36 8.23 -0.40
C TRP A 149 9.86 8.11 1.03
N ARG A 150 11.18 7.98 1.25
CA ARG A 150 11.76 7.94 2.60
C ARG A 150 11.52 9.23 3.38
N SER A 151 11.66 10.38 2.70
CA SER A 151 11.35 11.69 3.30
C SER A 151 9.86 11.80 3.64
N HIS A 152 8.98 11.27 2.79
CA HIS A 152 7.54 11.22 3.02
C HIS A 152 7.18 10.31 4.21
N LEU A 153 7.79 9.13 4.32
CA LEU A 153 7.64 8.24 5.48
C LEU A 153 8.04 8.92 6.80
N ALA A 154 9.16 9.66 6.79
CA ALA A 154 9.61 10.40 7.97
C ALA A 154 8.58 11.45 8.40
N ARG A 155 7.98 12.18 7.46
CA ARG A 155 6.89 13.14 7.75
C ARG A 155 5.65 12.47 8.31
N LEU A 156 5.20 11.37 7.70
CA LEU A 156 4.05 10.60 8.18
C LEU A 156 4.27 10.09 9.61
N ALA A 157 5.49 9.64 9.93
CA ALA A 157 5.83 9.17 11.27
C ALA A 157 5.92 10.31 12.31
N ALA A 158 6.52 11.44 11.93
CA ALA A 158 6.65 12.60 12.80
C ALA A 158 5.30 13.23 13.18
N GLY A 159 4.29 13.09 12.31
CA GLY A 159 3.05 13.87 12.38
C GLY A 159 3.27 15.23 11.72
N ASN A 160 2.28 15.68 10.96
CA ASN A 160 2.29 17.04 10.41
C ASN A 160 2.48 18.08 11.51
#